data_AF-A0A2U3LX01-F1
#
_entry.id   AF-A0A2U3LX01-F1
#
_cell.length_a   1.000
_cell.length_b   1.000
_cell.length_c   1.000
_cell.angle_alpha   90.00
_cell.angle_beta   90.00
_cell.angle_gamma   90.00
#
_symmetry.space_group_name_H-M   'P 1'
#
loop_
_entity.id
_entity.type
_entity.pdbx_description
1 polymer ?
#
loop_
_entity_poly.entity_id
_entity_poly.type
_entity_poly.pdbx_seq_one_letter_code
_entity_poly.pdbx_strand_id
1 'polypeptide(L)' 'MAYFIMADNPQFSASEALKQSKIMMVGFKWELFKLWLSFLGWFLLGVITLGLALLWVDPYYNTTVANFYQDLKDNLR' A
#
# COMPACT_ATOMS: atom_id res chain seq x y z
N MET A 1 4.26 -1.79 -1.95
CA MET A 1 4.58 -1.35 -3.32
C MET A 1 5.47 -2.30 -4.09
N ALA A 2 6.64 -2.71 -3.56
CA ALA A 2 7.51 -3.66 -4.27
C ALA A 2 6.79 -4.96 -4.72
N TYR A 3 5.84 -5.47 -3.92
CA TYR A 3 5.00 -6.62 -4.30
C TYR A 3 4.20 -6.38 -5.59
N PHE A 4 3.50 -5.23 -5.71
CA PHE A 4 2.74 -4.88 -6.91
C PHE A 4 3.65 -4.68 -8.13
N ILE A 5 4.83 -4.08 -7.94
CA ILE A 5 5.82 -3.90 -9.02
C ILE A 5 6.34 -5.24 -9.54
N MET A 6 6.61 -6.18 -8.63
CA MET A 6 7.05 -7.53 -8.97
C MET A 6 5.93 -8.35 -9.64
N ALA A 7 4.68 -8.18 -9.21
CA ALA A 7 3.53 -8.79 -9.86
C ALA A 7 3.32 -8.25 -11.30
N ASP A 8 3.51 -6.95 -11.51
CA ASP A 8 3.45 -6.31 -12.83
C ASP A 8 4.66 -6.61 -13.72
N ASN A 9 5.82 -6.94 -13.13
CA ASN A 9 7.08 -7.21 -13.82
C ASN A 9 7.75 -8.47 -13.26
N PRO A 10 7.25 -9.67 -13.60
CA PRO A 10 7.77 -10.94 -13.08
C PRO A 10 9.24 -11.21 -13.42
N GLN A 11 9.79 -10.50 -14.42
CA GLN A 11 11.20 -10.53 -14.80
C GLN A 11 12.14 -9.77 -13.85
N PHE A 12 11.62 -8.90 -12.97
CA PHE A 12 12.46 -8.14 -12.04
C PHE A 12 12.91 -9.00 -10.87
N SER A 13 14.20 -8.88 -10.54
CA SER A 13 14.73 -9.37 -9.27
C SER A 13 14.14 -8.58 -8.09
N ALA A 14 14.15 -9.18 -6.89
CA ALA A 14 13.65 -8.52 -5.68
C ALA A 14 14.34 -7.16 -5.40
N SER A 15 15.62 -7.03 -5.73
CA SER A 15 16.37 -5.79 -5.56
C SER A 15 15.94 -4.71 -6.56
N GLU A 16 15.66 -5.07 -7.81
CA GLU A 16 15.15 -4.16 -8.84
C GLU A 16 13.76 -3.66 -8.49
N ALA A 17 12.86 -4.55 -8.06
CA ALA A 17 11.52 -4.18 -7.61
C ALA A 17 11.58 -3.22 -6.41
N LEU A 18 12.51 -3.43 -5.47
CA LEU A 18 12.71 -2.53 -4.33
C LEU A 18 13.26 -1.16 -4.75
N LYS A 19 14.22 -1.15 -5.68
CA LYS A 19 14.80 0.09 -6.22
C LYS A 19 13.73 0.92 -6.93
N GLN A 20 12.93 0.28 -7.78
CA GLN A 20 11.81 0.93 -8.45
C GLN A 20 10.77 1.42 -7.44
N SER A 21 10.38 0.60 -6.46
CA SER A 21 9.48 1.02 -5.39
C SER A 21 9.98 2.27 -4.66
N LYS A 22 11.29 2.39 -4.42
CA LYS A 22 11.88 3.56 -3.75
C LYS A 22 11.79 4.81 -4.62
N ILE A 23 12.00 4.68 -5.93
CA ILE A 23 11.90 5.78 -6.90
C ILE A 23 10.45 6.26 -7.00
N MET A 24 9.49 5.34 -7.16
CA MET A 24 8.06 5.71 -7.26
C MET A 24 7.51 6.38 -6.00
N MET A 25 8.10 6.08 -4.85
CA MET A 25 7.70 6.64 -3.56
C MET A 25 8.25 8.05 -3.30
N VAL A 26 9.18 8.58 -4.12
CA VAL A 26 9.74 9.92 -3.91
C VAL A 26 8.64 10.96 -4.15
N GLY A 27 8.41 11.85 -3.18
CA GLY A 27 7.31 12.84 -3.21
C GLY A 27 5.99 12.36 -2.59
N PHE A 28 5.73 11.06 -2.59
CA PHE A 28 4.45 10.50 -2.11
C PHE A 28 4.53 9.84 -0.72
N LYS A 29 5.68 9.88 -0.05
CA LYS A 29 5.84 9.34 1.32
C LYS A 29 4.84 9.96 2.30
N TRP A 30 4.54 11.24 2.15
CA TRP A 30 3.58 11.94 3.01
C TRP A 30 2.14 11.50 2.75
N GLU A 31 1.77 11.26 1.49
CA GLU A 31 0.47 10.68 1.14
C GLU A 31 0.30 9.28 1.74
N LEU A 32 1.34 8.44 1.66
CA LEU A 32 1.32 7.12 2.31
C LEU A 32 1.16 7.23 3.83
N PHE A 33 1.81 8.21 4.46
CA PHE A 33 1.66 8.44 5.90
C PHE A 33 0.24 8.84 6.28
N LYS A 34 -0.39 9.76 5.52
CA LYS A 34 -1.79 10.14 5.72
C LYS A 34 -2.73 8.94 5.53
N LEU A 35 -2.45 8.10 4.54
CA LEU A 35 -3.19 6.86 4.32
C LEU A 35 -3.12 5.95 5.55
N TRP A 36 -1.94 5.73 6.10
CA TRP A 36 -1.81 4.90 7.30
C TRP A 36 -2.49 5.51 8.52
N LEU A 37 -2.44 6.84 8.66
CA LEU A 37 -3.11 7.55 9.74
C LEU A 37 -4.64 7.40 9.65
N SER A 38 -5.23 7.39 8.45
CA SER A 38 -6.67 7.15 8.28
C SER A 38 -7.08 5.73 8.66
N PHE A 39 -6.18 4.75 8.51
CA PHE A 39 -6.40 3.36 8.93
C PHE A 39 -6.11 3.08 10.40
N LEU A 40 -5.39 3.96 11.10
CA LEU A 40 -5.04 3.77 12.51
C LEU A 40 -6.27 3.56 13.41
N GLY A 41 -7.36 4.30 13.15
CA GLY A 41 -8.63 4.12 13.87
C GLY A 41 -9.28 2.76 13.61
N TRP A 42 -9.21 2.26 12.37
CA TRP A 42 -9.74 0.95 11.99
C TRP A 42 -8.94 -0.20 12.60
N PHE A 43 -7.61 -0.06 12.69
CA PHE A 43 -6.77 -1.03 13.38
C PHE A 43 -7.04 -1.07 14.89
N LEU A 44 -7.23 0.10 15.52
CA LEU A 44 -7.62 0.18 16.93
C LEU A 44 -8.98 -0.51 17.18
N LEU A 45 -9.94 -0.30 16.28
CA LEU A 45 -11.25 -0.96 16.32
C LEU A 45 -11.11 -2.48 16.12
N GLY A 46 -10.18 -2.91 15.27
CA GLY A 46 -9.76 -4.30 15.14
C GLY A 46 -9.29 -4.91 16.47
N VAL A 47 -8.43 -4.22 17.20
CA VAL A 47 -7.95 -4.70 18.52
C VAL A 47 -9.09 -4.78 19.54
N ILE A 48 -9.94 -3.76 19.61
CA ILE A 48 -11.08 -3.71 20.55
C ILE A 48 -12.08 -4.84 20.27
N THR A 49 -12.30 -5.18 19.02
CA THR A 49 -13.21 -6.24 18.59
C THR A 49 -12.57 -7.63 18.57
N LEU A 50 -11.36 -7.80 19.14
CA LEU A 50 -10.59 -9.05 19.13
C LEU A 50 -10.37 -9.61 17.71
N GLY A 51 -10.20 -8.72 16.73
CA GLY A 51 -9.93 -9.06 15.34
C GLY A 51 -11.16 -9.20 14.45
N LEU A 52 -12.38 -9.11 14.97
CA LEU A 52 -13.59 -9.23 14.13
C LEU A 52 -13.67 -8.13 13.08
N ALA A 53 -13.42 -6.87 13.44
CA ALA A 53 -13.46 -5.78 12.48
C ALA A 53 -12.40 -5.91 11.36
N LEU A 54 -11.30 -6.64 11.62
CA LEU A 54 -10.25 -6.85 10.62
C LEU A 54 -10.75 -7.66 9.42
N LEU A 55 -11.79 -8.49 9.56
CA LEU A 55 -12.37 -9.25 8.44
C LEU A 55 -12.90 -8.33 7.33
N TRP A 56 -13.39 -7.14 7.67
CA TRP A 56 -13.87 -6.14 6.71
C TRP A 56 -12.82 -5.08 6.39
N VAL A 57 -12.00 -4.72 7.39
CA VAL A 57 -10.95 -3.71 7.22
C VAL A 57 -9.84 -4.20 6.31
N ASP A 58 -9.48 -5.49 6.35
CA ASP A 58 -8.39 -6.04 5.54
C ASP A 58 -8.64 -5.97 4.02
N PRO A 59 -9.77 -6.44 3.45
CA PRO A 59 -10.03 -6.28 2.02
C PRO A 59 -10.15 -4.80 1.62
N TYR A 60 -10.70 -3.95 2.50
CA TYR A 60 -10.78 -2.51 2.27
C TYR A 60 -9.38 -1.88 2.22
N TYR A 61 -8.52 -2.19 3.20
CA TYR A 61 -7.13 -1.74 3.26
C TYR A 61 -6.34 -2.17 2.02
N ASN A 62 -6.40 -3.45 1.66
CA ASN A 62 -5.69 -3.97 0.50
C ASN A 62 -6.15 -3.29 -0.80
N THR A 63 -7.45 -3.04 -0.96
CA THR A 63 -8.00 -2.32 -2.13
C THR A 63 -7.50 -0.87 -2.16
N THR A 64 -7.49 -0.17 -1.03
CA THR A 64 -6.98 1.20 -0.95
C THR A 64 -5.50 1.28 -1.28
N VAL A 65 -4.70 0.35 -0.78
CA VAL A 65 -3.25 0.27 -1.07
C VAL A 65 -3.01 -0.06 -2.54
N ALA A 66 -3.83 -0.90 -3.16
CA ALA A 66 -3.76 -1.19 -4.60
C ALA A 66 -4.11 0.02 -5.46
N ASN A 67 -5.16 0.78 -5.10
CA ASN A 67 -5.49 2.03 -5.79
C ASN A 67 -4.38 3.07 -5.63
N PHE A 68 -3.81 3.22 -4.43
CA PHE A 68 -2.67 4.10 -4.20
C PHE A 68 -1.47 3.73 -5.10
N TYR A 69 -1.23 2.43 -5.33
CA TYR A 69 -0.21 1.99 -6.28
C TYR A 69 -0.52 2.41 -7.73
N GLN A 70 -1.77 2.28 -8.18
CA GLN A 70 -2.18 2.74 -9.51
C GLN A 70 -1.99 4.26 -9.66
N ASP A 71 -2.41 5.04 -8.67
CA ASP A 71 -2.24 6.48 -8.67
C ASP A 71 -0.76 6.88 -8.78
N LEU A 72 0.13 6.20 -8.02
CA LEU A 72 1.58 6.41 -8.14
C LEU A 72 2.07 6.14 -9.57
N LYS A 73 1.62 5.04 -10.17
CA LYS A 73 2.04 4.62 -11.51
C LYS A 73 1.56 5.60 -12.58
N ASP A 74 0.36 6.17 -12.43
CA ASP A 74 -0.19 7.15 -13.38
C ASP A 74 0.46 8.54 -13.23
N ASN A 75 0.83 8.95 -12.02
CA ASN A 75 1.59 10.19 -11.80
C ASN A 75 3.04 10.15 -12.32
N LEU A 76 3.54 8.96 -12.66
CA LEU A 76 4.87 8.74 -13.23
C LEU A 76 4.91 8.80 -14.77
N ARG A 77 3.75 8.84 -15.44
CA ARG A 77 3.63 9.04 -16.89
C ARG A 77 3.67 10.52 -17.26
#